data_AF-A0ABD4Y6G5-F1
#
_entry.id   AF-A0ABD4Y6G5-F1
#
_cell.length_a   1.000
_cell.length_b   1.000
_cell.length_c   1.000
_cell.angle_alpha   90.00
_cell.angle_beta   90.00
_cell.angle_gamma   90.00
#
_symmetry.space_group_name_H-M   'P 1'
#
loop_
_entity.id
_entity.type
_entity.pdbx_description
1 polymer ?
#
loop_
_entity_poly.entity_id
_entity_poly.type
_entity_poly.pdbx_seq_one_letter_code
_entity_poly.pdbx_strand_id
1 'polypeptide(L)'
;AEPAKAIEPPPRFSLQLLRAGNVLLVVELPTGESFQSRDPAYILLKDLLRAARLPDKPQQVGDGEPIRWPLLHKGSLDQGAEAARDYVQGVMAAELEQMGCDCIWLIGRPALRFAGEVDVDNCYREVAVEGLGRALAMPGLEALMEQPAAKAELWKAMRRSMPRWHIGS
;
A
#
# COMPACT_ATOMS: atom_id res chain seq x y z
N ALA A 1 8.86 -7.15 37.64
CA ALA A 1 7.65 -7.69 37.02
C ALA A 1 7.36 -6.83 35.81
N GLU A 2 7.83 -7.27 34.64
CA GLU A 2 7.56 -6.61 33.37
C GLU A 2 6.12 -6.96 32.97
N PRO A 3 5.28 -5.98 32.56
CA PRO A 3 3.91 -6.28 32.19
C PRO A 3 3.94 -7.18 30.96
N ALA A 4 3.33 -8.35 31.06
CA ALA A 4 3.11 -9.23 29.92
C ALA A 4 2.37 -8.43 28.85
N LYS A 5 3.09 -8.06 27.77
CA LYS A 5 2.53 -7.45 26.56
C LYS A 5 1.32 -8.30 26.19
N ALA A 6 0.12 -7.72 26.26
CA ALA A 6 -1.09 -8.38 25.81
C ALA A 6 -0.82 -8.85 24.38
N ILE A 7 -0.79 -10.18 24.16
CA ILE A 7 -0.55 -10.75 22.85
C ILE A 7 -1.84 -10.50 22.07
N GLU A 8 -1.95 -9.30 21.48
CA GLU A 8 -2.96 -9.02 20.48
C GLU A 8 -2.83 -10.08 19.38
N PRO A 9 -3.96 -10.66 18.90
CA PRO A 9 -3.90 -11.70 17.88
C PRO A 9 -3.13 -11.16 16.66
N PRO A 10 -2.26 -11.98 16.05
CA PRO A 10 -1.42 -11.53 14.94
C PRO A 10 -2.31 -11.02 13.81
N PRO A 11 -2.09 -9.78 13.32
CA PRO A 11 -2.98 -9.16 12.36
C PRO A 11 -2.92 -9.90 11.03
N ARG A 12 -4.05 -10.41 10.55
CA ARG A 12 -4.07 -11.16 9.28
C ARG A 12 -4.37 -10.23 8.13
N PHE A 13 -3.43 -10.09 7.21
CA PHE A 13 -3.61 -9.26 6.03
C PHE A 13 -2.72 -9.75 4.89
N SER A 14 -3.04 -9.30 3.68
CA SER A 14 -2.20 -9.51 2.52
C SER A 14 -1.99 -8.21 1.78
N LEU A 15 -0.75 -7.87 1.44
CA LEU A 15 -0.39 -6.66 0.71
C LEU A 15 0.37 -7.03 -0.57
N GLN A 16 -0.11 -6.56 -1.72
CA GLN A 16 0.64 -6.64 -2.96
C GLN A 16 1.43 -5.36 -3.17
N LEU A 17 2.74 -5.49 -3.40
CA LEU A 17 3.56 -4.39 -3.86
C LEU A 17 3.61 -4.41 -5.39
N LEU A 18 3.39 -3.24 -5.97
CA LEU A 18 3.31 -3.00 -7.39
C LEU A 18 4.07 -1.71 -7.71
N ARG A 19 4.73 -1.64 -8.86
CA ARG A 19 5.46 -0.47 -9.32
C ARG A 19 4.80 0.07 -10.59
N ALA A 20 4.43 1.35 -10.60
CA ALA A 20 3.98 2.04 -11.80
C ALA A 20 4.88 3.25 -12.07
N GLY A 21 5.88 3.06 -12.94
CA GLY A 21 6.88 4.10 -13.23
C GLY A 21 7.71 4.42 -11.99
N ASN A 22 7.51 5.64 -11.47
CA ASN A 22 8.21 6.22 -10.31
C ASN A 22 7.37 6.18 -9.03
N VAL A 23 6.28 5.40 -9.02
CA VAL A 23 5.40 5.27 -7.86
C VAL A 23 5.34 3.81 -7.42
N LEU A 24 5.59 3.58 -6.14
CA LEU A 24 5.37 2.29 -5.47
C LEU A 24 3.93 2.25 -4.96
N LEU A 25 3.19 1.20 -5.28
CA LEU A 25 1.82 0.98 -4.84
C LEU A 25 1.81 -0.20 -3.88
N VAL A 26 1.25 0.03 -2.69
CA VAL A 26 1.02 -0.98 -1.66
C VAL A 26 -0.47 -1.18 -1.54
N VAL A 27 -0.96 -2.33 -2.00
CA VAL A 27 -2.39 -2.58 -2.17
C VAL A 27 -2.84 -3.73 -1.28
N GLU A 28 -3.86 -3.48 -0.47
CA GLU A 28 -4.54 -4.51 0.31
C GLU A 28 -5.25 -5.52 -0.60
N LEU A 29 -4.96 -6.80 -0.34
CA LEU A 29 -5.64 -7.95 -0.93
C LEU A 29 -6.52 -8.61 0.15
N PRO A 30 -7.83 -8.35 0.16
CA PRO A 30 -8.73 -8.89 1.18
C PRO A 30 -8.84 -10.42 1.13
N THR A 31 -8.72 -11.02 -0.06
CA THR A 31 -8.71 -12.48 -0.27
C THR A 31 -7.32 -13.08 -0.13
N GLY A 32 -6.26 -12.26 -0.11
CA GLY A 32 -4.86 -12.68 -0.16
C GLY A 32 -4.40 -13.25 -1.51
N GLU A 33 -5.27 -13.26 -2.51
CA GLU A 33 -4.96 -13.70 -3.88
C GLU A 33 -4.43 -12.52 -4.70
N SER A 34 -3.42 -12.76 -5.54
CA SER A 34 -2.90 -11.76 -6.46
C SER A 34 -4.00 -11.30 -7.43
N PHE A 35 -3.93 -10.04 -7.86
CA PHE A 35 -4.88 -9.48 -8.82
C PHE A 35 -4.91 -10.29 -10.12
N GLN A 36 -6.10 -10.74 -10.50
CA GLN A 36 -6.38 -11.28 -11.81
C GLN A 36 -6.76 -10.13 -12.75
N SER A 37 -6.48 -10.28 -14.05
CA SER A 37 -6.81 -9.25 -15.05
C SER A 37 -8.30 -8.92 -15.15
N ARG A 38 -9.18 -9.78 -14.64
CA ARG A 38 -10.64 -9.60 -14.62
C ARG A 38 -11.16 -9.01 -13.30
N ASP A 39 -10.31 -8.84 -12.29
CA ASP A 39 -10.74 -8.29 -11.02
C ASP A 39 -11.17 -6.83 -11.18
N PRO A 40 -12.38 -6.46 -10.71
CA PRO A 40 -12.86 -5.10 -10.86
C PRO A 40 -12.04 -4.10 -10.02
N ALA A 41 -11.48 -4.55 -8.90
CA ALA A 41 -10.50 -3.78 -8.14
C ALA A 41 -9.23 -3.49 -8.97
N TYR A 42 -8.73 -4.50 -9.70
CA TYR A 42 -7.57 -4.32 -10.57
C TYR A 42 -7.87 -3.39 -11.75
N ILE A 43 -9.04 -3.52 -12.36
CA ILE A 43 -9.50 -2.60 -13.41
C ILE A 43 -9.55 -1.16 -12.89
N LEU A 44 -10.13 -0.95 -11.70
CA LEU A 44 -10.15 0.37 -11.05
C LEU A 44 -8.73 0.90 -10.80
N LEU A 45 -7.82 0.06 -10.31
CA LEU A 45 -6.42 0.44 -10.10
C LEU A 45 -5.77 0.91 -11.41
N LYS A 46 -5.97 0.17 -12.51
CA LYS A 46 -5.48 0.57 -13.84
C LYS A 46 -6.08 1.89 -14.30
N ASP A 47 -7.37 2.10 -14.10
CA ASP A 47 -8.03 3.36 -14.43
C ASP A 47 -7.46 4.53 -13.62
N LEU A 48 -7.19 4.32 -12.33
CA LEU A 48 -6.55 5.32 -11.47
C LEU A 48 -5.12 5.64 -11.92
N LEU A 49 -4.32 4.64 -12.26
CA LEU A 49 -2.97 4.81 -12.82
C LEU A 49 -3.00 5.61 -14.12
N ARG A 50 -3.88 5.21 -15.05
CA ARG A 50 -4.07 5.92 -16.33
C ARG A 50 -4.51 7.37 -16.10
N ALA A 51 -5.41 7.60 -15.16
CA ALA A 51 -5.87 8.93 -14.82
C ALA A 51 -4.75 9.77 -14.17
N ALA A 52 -3.89 9.16 -13.35
CA ALA A 52 -2.66 9.73 -12.81
C ALA A 52 -1.54 9.93 -13.85
N ARG A 53 -1.76 9.55 -15.12
CA ARG A 53 -0.75 9.48 -16.18
C ARG A 53 0.49 8.65 -15.80
N LEU A 54 0.30 7.65 -14.97
CA LEU A 54 1.27 6.60 -14.69
C LEU A 54 1.08 5.43 -15.67
N PRO A 55 2.07 4.55 -15.82
CA PRO A 55 1.91 3.33 -16.61
C PRO A 55 0.71 2.51 -16.13
N ASP A 56 -0.24 2.20 -17.01
CA ASP A 56 -1.46 1.44 -16.66
C ASP A 56 -1.18 -0.04 -16.38
N LYS A 57 0.05 -0.50 -16.64
CA LYS A 57 0.55 -1.84 -16.34
C LYS A 57 1.53 -1.78 -15.17
N PRO A 58 1.03 -1.83 -13.93
CA PRO A 58 1.92 -1.92 -12.78
C PRO A 58 2.74 -3.21 -12.86
N GLN A 59 4.06 -3.10 -12.69
CA GLN A 59 4.96 -4.24 -12.57
C GLN A 59 4.88 -4.79 -11.15
N GLN A 60 4.81 -6.10 -11.02
CA GLN A 60 4.93 -6.73 -9.72
C GLN A 60 6.36 -6.58 -9.20
N VAL A 61 6.46 -6.38 -7.90
CA VAL A 61 7.70 -6.10 -7.20
C VAL A 61 8.26 -7.38 -6.58
N GLY A 62 9.59 -7.54 -6.57
CA GLY A 62 10.26 -8.78 -6.12
C GLY A 62 9.86 -10.00 -6.97
N ASP A 63 9.51 -11.10 -6.30
CA ASP A 63 8.98 -12.33 -6.93
C ASP A 63 7.51 -12.21 -7.37
N GLY A 64 6.89 -11.05 -7.13
CA GLY A 64 5.48 -10.79 -7.44
C GLY A 64 4.49 -11.48 -6.52
N GLU A 65 4.97 -12.17 -5.50
CA GLU A 65 4.13 -12.72 -4.44
C GLU A 65 3.63 -11.61 -3.50
N PRO A 66 2.35 -11.63 -3.11
CA PRO A 66 1.84 -10.72 -2.11
C PRO A 66 2.41 -11.07 -0.74
N ILE A 67 2.74 -10.04 0.04
CA ILE A 67 3.14 -10.18 1.44
C ILE A 67 1.92 -10.69 2.21
N ARG A 68 1.97 -11.93 2.70
CA ARG A 68 0.91 -12.54 3.51
C ARG A 68 1.36 -12.61 4.96
N TRP A 69 0.69 -11.86 5.83
CA TRP A 69 0.91 -11.94 7.27
C TRP A 69 -0.26 -12.68 7.94
N PRO A 70 -0.01 -13.56 8.92
CA PRO A 70 1.27 -14.03 9.45
C PRO A 70 2.13 -14.78 8.41
N LEU A 71 3.45 -14.59 8.46
CA LEU A 71 4.39 -15.39 7.69
C LEU A 71 4.27 -16.83 8.20
N LEU A 72 3.81 -17.77 7.37
CA LEU A 72 3.63 -19.19 7.71
C LEU A 72 4.95 -19.92 8.07
N HIS A 73 6.06 -19.21 8.19
CA HIS A 73 7.33 -19.73 8.66
C HIS A 73 7.18 -20.24 10.10
N LYS A 74 7.46 -21.54 10.28
CA LYS A 74 7.46 -22.26 11.57
C LYS A 74 8.60 -21.80 12.52
N GLY A 75 8.86 -20.51 12.57
CA GLY A 75 9.82 -19.90 13.48
C GLY A 75 9.10 -19.17 14.60
N SER A 76 9.69 -19.19 15.80
CA SER A 76 9.30 -18.38 16.96
C SER A 76 9.53 -16.87 16.72
N LEU A 77 9.15 -16.35 15.55
CA LEU A 77 9.17 -14.92 15.26
C LEU A 77 7.93 -14.29 15.88
N ASP A 78 8.12 -13.14 16.53
CA ASP A 78 7.01 -12.31 16.98
C ASP A 78 6.21 -11.89 15.74
N GLN A 79 4.99 -12.39 15.62
CA GLN A 79 4.11 -12.08 14.48
C GLN A 79 3.12 -10.96 14.83
N GLY A 80 3.47 -10.12 15.80
CA GLY A 80 2.68 -8.98 16.22
C GLY A 80 2.61 -7.88 15.15
N ALA A 81 1.78 -6.87 15.43
CA ALA A 81 1.59 -5.72 14.54
C ALA A 81 2.88 -4.94 14.26
N GLU A 82 3.77 -4.87 15.24
CA GLU A 82 5.06 -4.18 15.13
C GLU A 82 6.00 -4.88 14.14
N ALA A 83 6.12 -6.20 14.22
CA ALA A 83 6.94 -6.99 13.28
C ALA A 83 6.36 -6.98 11.86
N ALA A 84 5.03 -7.01 11.73
CA ALA A 84 4.35 -6.92 10.44
C ALA A 84 4.66 -5.58 9.74
N ARG A 85 4.65 -4.50 10.52
CA ARG A 85 5.02 -3.15 10.06
C ARG A 85 6.49 -3.08 9.66
N ASP A 86 7.40 -3.52 10.53
CA ASP A 86 8.85 -3.50 10.26
C ASP A 86 9.19 -4.25 8.97
N TYR A 87 8.57 -5.42 8.76
CA TYR A 87 8.71 -6.19 7.54
C TYR A 87 8.20 -5.42 6.30
N VAL A 88 6.99 -4.89 6.34
CA VAL A 88 6.40 -4.15 5.21
C VAL A 88 7.21 -2.89 4.89
N GLN A 89 7.62 -2.14 5.91
CA GLN A 89 8.44 -0.94 5.74
C GLN A 89 9.84 -1.29 5.20
N GLY A 90 10.44 -2.39 5.63
CA GLY A 90 11.71 -2.88 5.11
C GLY A 90 11.64 -3.26 3.63
N VAL A 91 10.60 -3.98 3.21
CA VAL A 91 10.39 -4.31 1.79
C VAL A 91 10.16 -3.03 0.99
N MET A 92 9.34 -2.10 1.48
CA MET A 92 9.14 -0.82 0.79
C MET A 92 10.41 0.01 0.68
N ALA A 93 11.23 0.08 1.74
CA ALA A 93 12.49 0.80 1.74
C ALA A 93 13.40 0.29 0.63
N ALA A 94 13.61 -1.03 0.59
CA ALA A 94 14.43 -1.67 -0.43
C ALA A 94 13.94 -1.32 -1.84
N GLU A 95 12.63 -1.32 -2.07
CA GLU A 95 12.03 -1.03 -3.36
C GLU A 95 12.14 0.44 -3.75
N LEU A 96 11.92 1.36 -2.82
CA LEU A 96 12.08 2.79 -3.05
C LEU A 96 13.54 3.14 -3.33
N GLU A 97 14.49 2.50 -2.63
CA GLU A 97 15.92 2.61 -2.92
C GLU A 97 16.27 2.09 -4.32
N GLN A 98 15.73 0.94 -4.74
CA GLN A 98 15.92 0.43 -6.11
C GLN A 98 15.30 1.34 -7.18
N MET A 99 14.17 1.97 -6.86
CA MET A 99 13.45 2.87 -7.77
C MET A 99 14.07 4.27 -7.82
N GLY A 100 14.76 4.71 -6.76
CA GLY A 100 15.23 6.09 -6.59
C GLY A 100 14.09 7.11 -6.49
N CYS A 101 12.93 6.69 -5.98
CA CYS A 101 11.71 7.52 -5.95
C CYS A 101 11.05 7.47 -4.56
N ASP A 102 10.57 8.61 -4.06
CA ASP A 102 9.96 8.73 -2.72
C ASP A 102 8.42 8.78 -2.75
N CYS A 103 7.80 8.30 -3.83
CA CYS A 103 6.35 8.38 -4.06
C CYS A 103 5.69 7.03 -3.85
N ILE A 104 4.82 6.95 -2.84
CA ILE A 104 4.14 5.71 -2.45
C ILE A 104 2.63 5.92 -2.51
N TRP A 105 1.86 4.90 -2.89
CA TRP A 105 0.40 4.87 -2.70
C TRP A 105 0.05 3.76 -1.71
N LEU A 106 -0.64 4.11 -0.63
CA LEU A 106 -1.11 3.17 0.38
C LEU A 106 -2.61 2.96 0.15
N ILE A 107 -2.98 1.78 -0.31
CA ILE A 107 -4.35 1.46 -0.69
C ILE A 107 -4.88 0.39 0.26
N GLY A 108 -5.82 0.77 1.11
CA GLY A 108 -6.42 -0.13 2.10
C GLY A 108 -5.93 0.12 3.52
N ARG A 109 -6.70 -0.38 4.48
CA ARG A 109 -6.43 -0.19 5.91
C ARG A 109 -5.09 -0.76 6.39
N PRO A 110 -4.69 -1.99 6.04
CA PRO A 110 -3.40 -2.53 6.45
C PRO A 110 -2.23 -1.80 5.77
N ALA A 111 -2.39 -1.32 4.53
CA ALA A 111 -1.36 -0.48 3.90
C ALA A 111 -1.16 0.82 4.69
N LEU A 112 -2.25 1.48 5.11
CA LEU A 112 -2.15 2.69 5.93
C LEU A 112 -1.50 2.42 7.28
N ARG A 113 -1.98 1.40 7.99
CA ARG A 113 -1.56 1.08 9.37
C ARG A 113 -0.14 0.51 9.45
N PHE A 114 0.21 -0.41 8.55
CA PHE A 114 1.50 -1.15 8.61
C PHE A 114 2.57 -0.55 7.70
N ALA A 115 2.22 -0.01 6.54
CA ALA A 115 3.21 0.64 5.68
C ALA A 115 3.40 2.12 6.05
N GLY A 116 2.30 2.84 6.32
CA GLY A 116 2.34 4.28 6.55
C GLY A 116 2.41 4.74 8.01
N GLU A 117 2.12 3.87 8.99
CA GLU A 117 1.77 4.29 10.37
C GLU A 117 0.69 5.39 10.41
N VAL A 118 -0.26 5.29 9.51
CA VAL A 118 -1.24 6.35 9.27
C VAL A 118 -2.61 5.88 9.69
N ASP A 119 -3.32 6.71 10.45
CA ASP A 119 -4.71 6.43 10.82
C ASP A 119 -5.61 6.44 9.57
N VAL A 120 -6.63 5.58 9.56
CA VAL A 120 -7.60 5.46 8.46
C VAL A 120 -8.37 6.77 8.24
N ASP A 121 -8.54 7.59 9.27
CA ASP A 121 -9.10 8.95 9.16
C ASP A 121 -8.25 9.89 8.29
N ASN A 122 -6.99 9.53 8.01
CA ASN A 122 -6.12 10.23 7.10
C ASN A 122 -6.18 9.74 5.64
N CYS A 123 -7.23 9.02 5.24
CA CYS A 123 -7.49 8.74 3.83
C CYS A 123 -7.63 10.03 2.99
N TYR A 124 -7.34 9.91 1.69
CA TYR A 124 -7.44 10.97 0.67
C TYR A 124 -6.48 12.16 0.86
N ARG A 125 -5.31 11.92 1.45
CA ARG A 125 -4.26 12.93 1.59
C ARG A 125 -2.87 12.31 1.50
N GLU A 126 -1.89 13.14 1.14
CA GLU A 126 -0.49 12.77 1.28
C GLU A 126 -0.10 12.78 2.74
N VAL A 127 0.55 11.72 3.17
CA VAL A 127 1.11 11.53 4.50
C VAL A 127 2.61 11.31 4.37
N ALA A 128 3.39 11.91 5.27
CA ALA A 128 4.82 11.64 5.34
C ALA A 128 5.00 10.30 6.06
N VAL A 129 5.72 9.38 5.44
CA VAL A 129 6.09 8.10 6.04
C VAL A 129 7.56 8.23 6.40
N GLU A 130 7.84 8.16 7.70
CA GLU A 130 9.20 8.32 8.22
C GLU A 130 10.14 7.28 7.59
N GLY A 131 11.28 7.75 7.08
CA GLY A 131 12.28 6.90 6.40
C GLY A 131 11.95 6.47 4.97
N LEU A 132 10.70 6.61 4.50
CA LEU A 132 10.26 6.15 3.17
C LEU A 132 9.82 7.29 2.23
N GLY A 133 9.51 8.47 2.78
CA GLY A 133 9.16 9.65 1.98
C GLY A 133 7.70 10.06 2.14
N ARG A 134 6.97 10.21 1.03
CA ARG A 134 5.55 10.62 1.08
C ARG A 134 4.66 9.61 0.39
N ALA A 135 3.61 9.23 1.11
CA ALA A 135 2.64 8.28 0.64
C ALA A 135 1.26 8.91 0.46
N LEU A 136 0.56 8.60 -0.62
CA LEU A 136 -0.84 8.94 -0.78
C LEU A 136 -1.69 7.90 -0.04
N ALA A 137 -2.34 8.33 1.04
CA ALA A 137 -3.23 7.50 1.81
C ALA A 137 -4.59 7.34 1.09
N MET A 138 -5.00 6.11 0.84
CA MET A 138 -6.22 5.78 0.10
C MET A 138 -6.98 4.63 0.77
N PRO A 139 -8.33 4.63 0.71
CA PRO A 139 -9.10 3.48 1.15
C PRO A 139 -8.87 2.28 0.23
N GLY A 140 -9.32 1.11 0.67
CA GLY A 140 -9.29 -0.10 -0.15
C GLY A 140 -10.08 0.07 -1.45
N LEU A 141 -9.64 -0.63 -2.50
CA LEU A 141 -10.26 -0.55 -3.83
C LEU A 141 -11.74 -0.94 -3.81
N GLU A 142 -12.12 -1.93 -2.99
CA GLU A 142 -13.53 -2.31 -2.82
C GLU A 142 -14.37 -1.16 -2.24
N ALA A 143 -13.90 -0.50 -1.18
CA ALA A 143 -14.60 0.64 -0.59
C ALA A 143 -14.72 1.82 -1.57
N LEU A 144 -13.69 2.05 -2.40
CA LEU A 144 -13.73 3.03 -3.48
C LEU A 144 -14.74 2.65 -4.57
N MET A 145 -14.95 1.36 -4.83
CA MET A 145 -15.97 0.89 -5.77
C MET A 145 -17.39 1.09 -5.24
N GLU A 146 -17.62 0.82 -3.96
CA GLU A 146 -18.94 0.95 -3.33
C GLU A 146 -19.42 2.41 -3.26
N GLN A 147 -18.50 3.36 -3.08
CA GLN A 147 -18.85 4.77 -2.86
C GLN A 147 -18.32 5.69 -3.97
N PRO A 148 -19.17 6.14 -4.91
CA PRO A 148 -18.74 7.07 -5.96
C PRO A 148 -18.22 8.42 -5.42
N ALA A 149 -18.73 8.88 -4.27
CA ALA A 149 -18.23 10.09 -3.60
C ALA A 149 -16.76 9.95 -3.15
N ALA A 150 -16.35 8.75 -2.71
CA ALA A 150 -14.98 8.45 -2.32
C ALA A 150 -14.00 8.61 -3.48
N LYS A 151 -14.41 8.24 -4.70
CA LYS A 151 -13.59 8.43 -5.92
C LYS A 151 -13.34 9.90 -6.22
N ALA A 152 -14.33 10.77 -5.99
CA ALA A 152 -14.18 12.20 -6.24
C ALA A 152 -13.16 12.85 -5.27
N GLU A 153 -13.23 12.50 -3.98
CA GLU A 153 -12.26 12.97 -2.98
C GLU A 153 -10.86 12.42 -3.26
N LEU A 154 -10.76 11.13 -3.58
CA LEU A 154 -9.52 10.53 -4.04
C LEU A 154 -8.94 11.27 -5.24
N TRP A 155 -9.76 11.56 -6.25
CA TRP A 155 -9.33 12.25 -7.46
C TRP A 155 -8.79 13.65 -7.17
N LYS A 156 -9.40 14.39 -6.23
CA LYS A 156 -8.87 15.69 -5.77
C LYS A 156 -7.49 15.52 -5.12
N ALA A 157 -7.33 14.53 -4.24
CA ALA A 157 -6.06 14.23 -3.58
C ALA A 157 -4.98 13.83 -4.58
N MET A 158 -5.34 13.00 -5.56
CA MET A 158 -4.45 12.57 -6.64
C MET A 158 -4.02 13.75 -7.50
N ARG A 159 -4.94 14.63 -7.92
CA ARG A 159 -4.60 15.82 -8.72
C ARG A 159 -3.65 16.77 -7.99
N ARG A 160 -3.73 16.85 -6.66
CA ARG A 160 -2.80 17.64 -5.85
C ARG A 160 -1.39 17.04 -5.82
N SER A 161 -1.30 15.71 -5.87
CA SER A 161 -0.06 14.94 -5.75
C SER A 161 0.59 14.64 -7.12
N MET A 162 -0.19 14.66 -8.21
CA MET A 162 0.23 14.46 -9.60
C MET A 162 1.52 15.18 -10.01
N PRO A 163 1.72 16.48 -9.69
CA PRO A 163 2.93 17.19 -10.08
C PRO A 163 4.21 16.54 -9.56
N ARG A 164 4.11 15.76 -8.48
CA ARG A 164 5.25 15.12 -7.79
C ARG A 164 5.60 13.77 -8.38
N TRP A 165 4.60 13.02 -8.83
CA TRP A 165 4.79 11.74 -9.52
C TRP A 165 5.39 11.89 -10.91
N HIS A 166 5.23 13.08 -11.50
CA HIS A 166 5.82 13.46 -12.78
C HIS A 166 7.20 14.11 -12.67
N ILE A 167 7.80 14.16 -11.46
CA ILE A 167 9.17 14.66 -11.30
C ILE A 167 10.11 13.55 -11.77
N GLY A 168 10.43 13.61 -13.05
CA GLY A 168 11.28 12.68 -13.77
C GLY A 168 11.13 12.95 -15.26
N SER A 169 11.79 14.01 -15.72
CA SER A 169 12.08 14.25 -17.14
C SER A 169 13.02 13.16 -17.68
#